data_AF-A0A7J9JJT1-F1
#
_entry.id   AF-A0A7J9JJT1-F1
#
_cell.length_a   1.000
_cell.length_b   1.000
_cell.length_c   1.000
_cell.angle_alpha   90.00
_cell.angle_beta   90.00
_cell.angle_gamma   90.00
#
_symmetry.space_group_name_H-M   'P 1'
#
loop_
_entity.id
_entity.type
_entity.pdbx_description
1 polymer ?
#
loop_
_entity_poly.entity_id
_entity_poly.type
_entity_poly.pdbx_seq_one_letter_code
_entity_poly.pdbx_strand_id
1 'polypeptide(L)'
;MHPVDVEGLGLHDYYEIVQKPMDFGTIKSKMEAKDGTGYKNVREIYSDVRLVFKNAMKYNDERHDVHIMAKTLLEKFEEKWLQLLPKVAEEEKRQVEEEAKAELDVKLAQEAVHANMAKELSNELCDVDLQLEKLRQIVIQKC
;
A
#
# COMPACT_ATOMS: atom_id res chain seq x y z
N MET A 1 -13.21 3.20 22.30
CA MET A 1 -13.14 1.72 22.32
C MET A 1 -11.67 1.36 22.30
N HIS A 2 -11.26 0.45 23.15
CA HIS A 2 -9.87 0.07 23.37
C HIS A 2 -9.74 -1.45 23.20
N PRO A 3 -8.51 -1.99 23.11
CA PRO A 3 -8.27 -3.42 23.19
C PRO A 3 -8.97 -4.04 24.42
N VAL A 4 -9.31 -5.32 24.32
CA VAL A 4 -9.86 -6.09 25.45
C VAL A 4 -8.85 -6.10 26.59
N ASP A 5 -9.27 -5.68 27.79
CA ASP A 5 -8.47 -5.74 29.01
C ASP A 5 -8.45 -7.18 29.56
N VAL A 6 -7.60 -8.02 28.96
CA VAL A 6 -7.52 -9.45 29.26
C VAL A 6 -7.12 -9.71 30.71
N GLU A 7 -6.17 -8.94 31.25
CA GLU A 7 -5.72 -9.06 32.64
C GLU A 7 -6.79 -8.57 33.62
N GLY A 8 -7.35 -7.38 33.39
CA GLY A 8 -8.38 -6.81 34.27
C GLY A 8 -9.68 -7.61 34.30
N LEU A 9 -9.96 -8.37 33.24
CA LEU A 9 -11.12 -9.26 33.16
C LEU A 9 -10.81 -10.71 33.55
N GLY A 10 -9.55 -11.06 33.86
CA GLY A 10 -9.14 -12.41 34.25
C GLY A 10 -9.29 -13.47 33.13
N LEU A 11 -9.15 -13.06 31.88
CA LEU A 11 -9.38 -13.91 30.70
C LEU A 11 -8.11 -14.68 30.30
N HIS A 12 -7.70 -15.64 31.13
CA HIS A 12 -6.41 -16.32 30.99
C HIS A 12 -6.20 -17.06 29.66
N ASP A 13 -7.28 -17.49 29.00
CA ASP A 13 -7.28 -18.23 27.74
C ASP A 13 -7.49 -17.35 26.50
N TYR A 14 -7.64 -16.03 26.67
CA TYR A 14 -8.05 -15.14 25.58
C TYR A 14 -7.13 -15.22 24.36
N TYR A 15 -5.80 -15.15 24.57
CA TYR A 15 -4.84 -15.18 23.47
C TYR A 15 -4.60 -16.58 22.90
N GLU A 16 -5.04 -17.64 23.59
CA GLU A 16 -5.05 -19.00 23.04
C GLU A 16 -6.18 -19.15 22.02
N ILE A 17 -7.33 -18.55 22.29
CA ILE A 17 -8.52 -18.60 21.44
C ILE A 17 -8.46 -17.51 20.35
N VAL A 18 -8.12 -16.27 20.70
CA VAL A 18 -8.06 -15.09 19.83
C VAL A 18 -6.63 -14.82 19.40
N GLN A 19 -6.28 -15.32 18.22
CA GLN A 19 -4.91 -15.24 17.67
C GLN A 19 -4.49 -13.83 17.23
N LYS A 20 -5.43 -13.05 16.71
CA LYS A 20 -5.18 -11.66 16.25
C LYS A 20 -6.20 -10.74 16.90
N PRO A 21 -5.92 -10.20 18.10
CA PRO A 21 -6.77 -9.21 18.75
C PRO A 21 -6.98 -8.00 17.85
N MET A 22 -8.18 -7.40 17.92
CA MET A 22 -8.51 -6.19 17.17
C MET A 22 -9.64 -5.44 17.88
N ASP A 23 -9.62 -4.12 17.78
CA ASP A 23 -10.64 -3.22 18.33
C ASP A 23 -10.75 -1.93 17.50
N PHE A 24 -11.85 -1.20 17.67
CA PHE A 24 -12.10 0.01 16.89
C PHE A 24 -11.16 1.19 17.22
N GLY A 25 -10.53 1.21 18.39
CA GLY A 25 -9.48 2.18 18.71
C GLY A 25 -8.24 1.93 17.87
N THR A 26 -7.78 0.68 17.82
CA THR A 26 -6.67 0.26 16.94
C THR A 26 -6.98 0.54 15.47
N ILE A 27 -8.18 0.20 14.98
CA ILE A 27 -8.60 0.50 13.60
C ILE A 27 -8.53 2.01 13.33
N LYS A 28 -9.06 2.84 14.24
CA LYS A 28 -9.01 4.30 14.11
C LYS A 28 -7.56 4.80 14.02
N SER A 29 -6.69 4.35 14.92
CA SER A 29 -5.27 4.74 14.91
C SER A 29 -4.57 4.35 13.61
N LYS A 30 -4.86 3.17 13.06
CA LYS A 30 -4.33 2.73 11.76
C LYS A 30 -4.87 3.54 10.58
N MET A 31 -6.12 4.01 10.65
CA MET A 31 -6.68 4.90 9.63
C MET A 31 -6.05 6.30 9.65
N GLU A 32 -5.65 6.77 10.83
CA GLU A 32 -5.09 8.12 11.03
C GLU A 32 -3.55 8.16 10.94
N ALA A 33 -2.90 7.00 10.74
CA ALA A 33 -1.45 6.88 10.65
C ALA A 33 -0.89 7.62 9.42
N LYS A 34 0.15 8.44 9.63
CA LYS A 34 0.78 9.28 8.60
C LYS A 34 2.18 8.84 8.19
N ASP A 35 2.73 7.86 8.90
CA ASP A 35 4.09 7.33 8.73
C ASP A 35 4.17 6.17 7.73
N GLY A 36 3.07 5.87 7.02
CA GLY A 36 2.98 4.76 6.09
C GLY A 36 2.71 3.40 6.73
N THR A 37 2.53 3.33 8.06
CA THR A 37 2.15 2.08 8.76
C THR A 37 0.65 1.81 8.77
N GLY A 38 -0.14 2.76 8.26
CA GLY A 38 -1.60 2.68 8.18
C GLY A 38 -2.12 1.70 7.12
N TYR A 39 -3.44 1.72 6.93
CA TYR A 39 -4.09 0.91 5.91
C TYR A 39 -3.73 1.35 4.49
N LYS A 40 -3.50 0.39 3.61
CA LYS A 40 -3.21 0.65 2.19
C LYS A 40 -4.47 0.89 1.38
N ASN A 41 -5.57 0.24 1.77
CA ASN A 41 -6.85 0.37 1.09
C ASN A 41 -8.02 0.10 2.05
N VAL A 42 -9.23 0.44 1.60
CA VAL A 42 -10.46 0.32 2.40
C VAL A 42 -10.81 -1.13 2.71
N ARG A 43 -10.37 -2.11 1.91
CA ARG A 43 -10.64 -3.54 2.19
C ARG A 43 -9.88 -4.06 3.40
N GLU A 44 -8.73 -3.48 3.72
CA GLU A 44 -8.01 -3.82 4.95
C GLU A 44 -8.79 -3.33 6.19
N ILE A 45 -9.41 -2.15 6.13
CA ILE A 45 -10.31 -1.65 7.17
C ILE A 45 -11.50 -2.59 7.34
N TYR A 46 -12.16 -2.96 6.23
CA TYR A 46 -13.26 -3.92 6.24
C TYR A 46 -12.87 -5.24 6.91
N SER A 47 -11.68 -5.76 6.60
CA SER A 47 -11.18 -7.01 7.16
C SER A 47 -10.97 -6.93 8.67
N ASP A 48 -10.38 -5.84 9.17
CA ASP A 48 -10.15 -5.66 10.60
C ASP A 48 -11.46 -5.38 11.37
N VAL A 49 -12.43 -4.65 10.80
CA VAL A 49 -13.77 -4.48 11.42
C VAL A 49 -14.47 -5.84 11.60
N ARG A 50 -14.45 -6.68 10.57
CA ARG A 50 -15.02 -8.04 10.69
C ARG A 50 -14.29 -8.87 11.73
N LEU A 51 -12.98 -8.70 11.85
CA LEU A 51 -12.16 -9.41 12.81
C LEU A 51 -12.57 -9.08 14.25
N VAL A 52 -12.91 -7.82 14.55
CA VAL A 52 -13.46 -7.44 15.88
C VAL A 52 -14.66 -8.31 16.24
N PHE A 53 -15.66 -8.38 15.36
CA PHE A 53 -16.87 -9.16 15.61
C PHE A 53 -16.63 -10.66 15.62
N LYS A 54 -15.78 -11.17 14.71
CA LYS A 54 -15.42 -12.59 14.66
C LYS A 54 -14.68 -13.04 15.92
N ASN A 55 -13.76 -12.23 16.44
CA ASN A 55 -13.07 -12.52 17.68
C ASN A 55 -14.04 -12.53 18.87
N ALA A 56 -14.96 -11.56 18.93
CA ALA A 56 -15.99 -11.52 19.95
C ALA A 56 -16.87 -12.78 19.94
N MET A 57 -17.35 -13.21 18.76
CA MET A 57 -18.14 -14.44 18.62
C MET A 57 -17.33 -15.71 18.86
N LYS A 58 -16.02 -15.71 18.53
CA LYS A 58 -15.15 -16.87 18.74
C LYS A 58 -14.87 -17.12 20.22
N TYR A 59 -14.67 -16.04 20.98
CA TYR A 59 -14.33 -16.13 22.40
C TYR A 59 -15.57 -16.32 23.29
N ASN A 60 -16.70 -15.69 22.94
CA ASN A 60 -17.90 -15.72 23.77
C ASN A 60 -18.89 -16.78 23.27
N ASP A 61 -19.48 -17.52 24.21
CA ASP A 61 -20.55 -18.50 23.93
C ASP A 61 -21.73 -17.86 23.19
N GLU A 62 -22.36 -18.62 22.30
CA GLU A 62 -23.47 -18.17 21.44
C GLU A 62 -24.68 -17.63 22.21
N ARG A 63 -24.83 -18.02 23.49
CA ARG A 63 -25.92 -17.56 24.37
C ARG A 63 -25.59 -16.27 25.09
N HIS A 64 -24.32 -15.83 25.10
CA HIS A 64 -23.91 -14.61 25.77
C HIS A 64 -24.27 -13.37 24.95
N ASP A 65 -24.67 -12.30 25.63
CA ASP A 65 -25.05 -11.03 25.00
C ASP A 65 -23.96 -10.49 24.07
N VAL A 66 -22.68 -10.63 24.44
CA VAL A 66 -21.54 -10.19 23.62
C VAL A 66 -21.53 -10.88 22.25
N HIS A 67 -21.81 -12.19 22.21
CA HIS A 67 -21.86 -12.94 20.96
C HIS A 67 -23.05 -12.48 20.10
N ILE A 68 -24.24 -12.39 20.71
CA ILE A 68 -25.47 -11.98 20.02
C ILE A 68 -25.30 -10.57 19.43
N MET A 69 -24.79 -9.63 20.23
CA MET A 69 -24.52 -8.26 19.79
C MET A 69 -23.48 -8.21 18.67
N ALA A 70 -22.38 -8.97 18.78
CA ALA A 70 -21.35 -9.02 17.74
C ALA A 70 -21.92 -9.55 16.42
N LYS A 71 -22.76 -10.59 16.47
CA LYS A 71 -23.44 -11.13 15.29
C LYS A 71 -24.36 -10.11 14.64
N THR A 72 -25.25 -9.47 15.41
CA THR A 72 -26.17 -8.44 14.90
C THR A 72 -25.44 -7.24 14.31
N LEU A 73 -24.35 -6.79 14.95
CA LEU A 73 -23.55 -5.67 14.44
C LEU A 73 -22.79 -6.04 13.17
N LEU A 74 -22.27 -7.27 13.07
CA LEU A 74 -21.65 -7.77 11.85
C LEU A 74 -22.64 -7.81 10.69
N GLU A 75 -23.86 -8.31 10.90
CA GLU A 75 -24.90 -8.34 9.87
C GLU A 75 -25.21 -6.92 9.34
N LYS A 76 -25.42 -5.95 10.25
CA LYS A 76 -25.63 -4.54 9.87
C LYS A 76 -24.43 -3.93 9.16
N PHE A 77 -23.22 -4.32 9.56
CA PHE A 77 -22.00 -3.85 8.92
C PHE A 77 -21.90 -4.37 7.48
N GLU A 78 -22.16 -5.65 7.24
CA GLU A 78 -22.15 -6.25 5.89
C GLU A 78 -23.22 -5.60 4.99
N GLU A 79 -24.43 -5.35 5.51
CA GLU A 79 -25.48 -4.62 4.77
C GLU A 79 -25.03 -3.23 4.32
N LYS A 80 -24.38 -2.47 5.21
CA LYS A 80 -23.83 -1.14 4.88
C LYS A 80 -22.65 -1.25 3.93
N TRP A 81 -21.82 -2.28 4.08
CA TRP A 81 -20.68 -2.50 3.21
C TRP A 81 -21.11 -2.74 1.76
N LEU A 82 -22.20 -3.48 1.53
CA LEU A 82 -22.77 -3.67 0.19
C LEU A 82 -23.13 -2.33 -0.49
N GLN A 83 -23.61 -1.35 0.28
CA GLN A 83 -23.92 -0.01 -0.23
C GLN A 83 -22.66 0.81 -0.55
N LEU A 84 -21.51 0.46 0.06
CA LEU A 84 -20.23 1.11 -0.17
C LEU A 84 -19.42 0.46 -1.31
N LEU A 85 -19.72 -0.78 -1.70
CA LEU A 85 -18.99 -1.51 -2.75
C LEU A 85 -18.77 -0.71 -4.04
N PRO A 86 -19.76 0.05 -4.59
CA PRO A 86 -19.53 0.85 -5.79
C PRO A 86 -18.45 1.92 -5.59
N LYS A 87 -18.44 2.60 -4.44
CA LYS A 87 -17.45 3.62 -4.10
C LYS A 87 -16.06 3.02 -3.87
N VAL A 88 -16.01 1.83 -3.27
CA VAL A 88 -14.75 1.09 -3.07
C VAL A 88 -14.17 0.70 -4.44
N ALA A 89 -14.99 0.19 -5.35
CA ALA A 89 -14.53 -0.18 -6.69
C ALA A 89 -14.06 1.04 -7.51
N GLU A 90 -14.74 2.18 -7.39
CA GLU A 90 -14.33 3.44 -8.01
C GLU A 90 -12.97 3.92 -7.48
N GLU A 91 -12.79 3.89 -6.15
CA GLU A 91 -11.53 4.26 -5.51
C GLU A 91 -10.38 3.31 -5.89
N GLU A 92 -10.63 2.00 -5.93
CA GLU A 92 -9.64 1.00 -6.37
C GLU A 92 -9.21 1.25 -7.81
N LYS A 93 -10.17 1.56 -8.70
CA LYS A 93 -9.86 1.91 -10.08
C LYS A 93 -9.00 3.19 -10.15
N ARG A 94 -9.35 4.22 -9.38
CA ARG A 94 -8.59 5.48 -9.32
C ARG A 94 -7.15 5.24 -8.87
N GLN A 95 -6.94 4.44 -7.83
CA GLN A 95 -5.60 4.11 -7.33
C GLN A 95 -4.76 3.38 -8.40
N VAL A 96 -5.34 2.40 -9.09
CA VAL A 96 -4.65 1.69 -10.18
C VAL A 96 -4.26 2.63 -11.32
N GLU A 97 -5.15 3.56 -11.70
CA GLU A 97 -4.87 4.55 -12.74
C GLU A 97 -3.75 5.52 -12.31
N GLU A 98 -3.75 5.95 -11.04
CA GLU A 98 -2.72 6.82 -10.47
C GLU A 98 -1.36 6.11 -10.39
N GLU A 99 -1.32 4.85 -9.95
CA GLU A 99 -0.11 4.04 -9.91
C GLU A 99 0.45 3.80 -11.32
N ALA A 100 -0.40 3.43 -12.28
CA ALA A 100 0.03 3.23 -13.66
C ALA A 100 0.58 4.50 -14.30
N LYS A 101 -0.04 5.66 -14.01
CA LYS A 101 0.45 6.97 -14.46
C LYS A 101 1.81 7.29 -13.82
N ALA A 102 1.96 7.10 -12.51
CA ALA A 102 3.22 7.35 -11.82
C ALA A 102 4.34 6.45 -12.36
N GLU A 103 4.06 5.18 -12.65
CA GLU A 103 5.02 4.27 -13.26
C GLU A 103 5.43 4.70 -14.67
N LEU A 104 4.47 5.18 -15.48
CA LEU A 104 4.74 5.72 -16.80
C LEU A 104 5.61 6.99 -16.73
N ASP A 105 5.29 7.92 -15.82
CA ASP A 105 6.06 9.15 -15.63
C ASP A 105 7.51 8.84 -15.22
N VAL A 106 7.72 7.83 -14.36
CA VAL A 106 9.06 7.34 -14.00
C VAL A 106 9.80 6.77 -15.21
N LYS A 107 9.13 5.97 -16.06
CA LYS A 107 9.75 5.41 -17.28
C LYS A 107 10.14 6.50 -18.27
N LEU A 108 9.26 7.48 -18.51
CA LEU A 108 9.55 8.61 -19.38
C LEU A 108 10.75 9.43 -18.86
N ALA A 109 10.83 9.64 -17.54
CA ALA A 109 11.98 10.33 -16.94
C ALA A 109 13.28 9.55 -17.13
N GLN A 110 13.26 8.22 -16.98
CA GLN A 110 14.41 7.36 -17.24
C GLN A 110 14.84 7.38 -18.71
N GLU A 111 13.88 7.29 -19.64
CA GLU A 111 14.15 7.37 -21.08
C GLU A 111 14.76 8.71 -21.48
N ALA A 112 14.25 9.82 -20.93
CA ALA A 112 14.81 11.15 -21.16
C ALA A 112 16.26 11.26 -20.65
N VAL A 113 16.55 10.69 -19.47
CA VAL A 113 17.92 10.62 -18.93
C VAL A 113 18.83 9.81 -19.87
N HIS A 114 18.39 8.62 -20.31
CA HIS A 114 19.17 7.80 -21.23
C HIS A 114 19.42 8.50 -22.58
N ALA A 115 18.41 9.17 -23.14
CA ALA A 115 18.54 9.90 -24.39
C ALA A 115 19.56 11.06 -24.29
N ASN A 116 19.56 11.77 -23.16
CA ASN A 116 20.54 12.83 -22.90
C ASN A 116 21.97 12.27 -22.81
N MET A 117 22.16 11.18 -22.06
CA MET A 117 23.47 10.52 -21.96
C MET A 117 23.98 10.03 -23.32
N ALA A 118 23.11 9.44 -24.15
CA ALA A 118 23.47 8.98 -25.49
C ALA A 118 23.90 10.15 -26.39
N LYS A 119 23.23 11.31 -26.27
CA LYS A 119 23.58 12.52 -27.01
C LYS A 119 24.94 13.07 -26.58
N GLU A 120 25.22 13.11 -25.28
CA GLU A 120 26.51 13.54 -24.74
C GLU A 120 27.66 12.66 -25.27
N LEU A 121 27.50 11.34 -25.18
CA LEU A 121 28.49 10.39 -25.71
C LEU A 121 28.71 10.56 -27.23
N SER A 122 27.65 10.81 -28.00
CA SER A 122 27.78 11.05 -29.44
C SER A 122 28.56 12.34 -29.75
N ASN A 123 28.41 13.38 -28.94
CA ASN A 123 29.15 14.62 -29.12
C ASN A 123 30.65 14.39 -28.82
N GLU A 124 30.96 13.69 -27.74
CA GLU A 124 32.34 13.34 -27.37
C GLU A 124 33.01 12.50 -28.48
N LEU A 125 32.30 11.55 -29.07
CA LEU A 125 32.82 10.74 -30.17
C LEU A 125 33.15 11.60 -31.41
N CYS A 126 32.28 12.56 -31.74
CA CYS A 126 32.52 13.50 -32.85
C CYS A 126 33.77 14.35 -32.61
N ASP A 127 33.99 14.80 -31.37
CA ASP A 127 35.18 15.55 -31.00
C ASP A 127 36.46 14.70 -31.14
N VAL A 128 36.41 13.42 -30.77
CA VAL A 128 37.52 12.48 -30.96
C VAL A 128 37.83 12.26 -32.44
N ASP A 129 36.83 12.06 -33.29
CA ASP A 129 37.02 11.90 -34.74
C ASP A 129 37.69 13.14 -35.37
N LEU A 130 37.26 14.34 -34.98
CA LEU A 130 37.89 15.59 -35.42
C LEU A 130 39.36 15.71 -34.98
N GLN A 131 39.69 15.21 -33.79
CA GLN A 131 41.09 15.17 -33.30
C GLN A 131 41.93 14.18 -34.10
N LEU A 132 41.39 13.00 -34.40
CA LEU A 132 42.08 11.97 -35.19
C LEU A 132 42.37 12.44 -36.61
N GLU A 133 41.42 13.12 -37.27
CA GLU A 133 41.65 13.62 -38.63
C GLU A 133 42.72 14.73 -38.66
N LYS A 134 42.75 15.61 -37.65
CA LYS A 134 43.83 16.60 -37.50
C LYS A 134 45.20 15.93 -37.35
N LEU A 135 45.29 14.91 -36.49
CA LEU A 135 46.53 14.15 -36.30
C LEU A 135 46.98 13.47 -37.60
N ARG A 136 46.05 12.86 -38.32
CA ARG A 136 46.31 12.24 -39.63
C ARG A 136 46.89 13.25 -40.62
N GLN A 137 46.31 14.45 -40.72
CA GLN A 137 46.80 15.51 -41.60
C GLN A 137 48.24 15.93 -41.24
N ILE A 138 48.54 16.05 -39.94
CA ILE A 138 49.89 16.39 -39.44
C ILE A 138 50.91 15.32 -39.81
N VAL A 139 50.55 14.03 -39.69
CA VAL A 139 51.44 12.92 -40.04
C VAL A 139 51.72 12.92 -41.54
N ILE A 140 50.70 13.09 -42.38
CA ILE A 140 50.86 13.12 -43.85
C ILE A 140 51.76 14.28 -44.30
N GLN A 141 51.65 15.47 -43.69
CA GLN A 141 52.47 16.63 -44.04
C GLN A 141 53.95 16.52 -43.62
N LYS A 142 54.28 15.59 -42.72
CA LYS A 142 55.66 15.36 -42.23
C LYS A 142 56.37 14.21 -42.95
N CYS A 143 55.68 13.50 -43.85
CA CYS A 143 56.24 12.49 -44.76
C CYS A 143 56.62 13.12 -46.10
#